data_AF-L1IJT8-F1
#
_entry.id   AF-L1IJT8-F1
#
_cell.length_a   1.000
_cell.length_b   1.000
_cell.length_c   1.000
_cell.angle_alpha   90.00
_cell.angle_beta   90.00
_cell.angle_gamma   90.00
#
_symmetry.space_group_name_H-M   'P 1'
#
loop_
_entity.id
_entity.type
_entity.pdbx_description
1 polymer ?
#
loop_
_entity_poly.entity_id
_entity_poly.type
_entity_poly.pdbx_seq_one_letter_code
_entity_poly.pdbx_strand_id
1 'polypeptide(L)'
;MLRVGCARSFAHAKVAIPSTRIACKRFSSSTGNTITPKDEYSGRSAYEIGNKAKERVHPSASPLHRVHEPVGEEDAPWTPKSFIGKTPQQLVHEVPPIPVNGARVSCNGGPNRAMGHPEVYLNLDGEKPKPCPYCGLRYFNAKKSHH
;
A
#
# COMPACT_ATOMS: atom_id res chain seq x y z
N MET A 1 -29.15 44.24 -41.97
CA MET A 1 -28.46 43.00 -41.52
C MET A 1 -27.36 42.69 -42.50
N LEU A 2 -26.08 42.73 -42.10
CA LEU A 2 -25.03 41.73 -42.40
C LEU A 2 -23.69 42.25 -41.87
N ARG A 3 -23.14 41.53 -40.89
CA ARG A 3 -21.85 41.81 -40.26
C ARG A 3 -20.70 41.26 -41.10
N VAL A 4 -19.62 42.03 -41.10
CA VAL A 4 -18.29 41.81 -41.66
C VAL A 4 -17.75 40.42 -41.31
N GLY A 5 -17.49 39.59 -42.32
CA GLY A 5 -16.81 38.29 -42.17
C GLY A 5 -15.30 38.45 -42.28
N CYS A 6 -14.60 38.51 -41.14
CA CYS A 6 -13.15 38.41 -41.08
C CYS A 6 -12.77 36.92 -40.92
N ALA A 7 -12.42 36.25 -42.02
CA ALA A 7 -11.90 34.89 -42.00
C ALA A 7 -10.44 34.91 -41.49
N ARG A 8 -10.22 34.45 -40.26
CA ARG A 8 -8.88 34.20 -39.72
C ARG A 8 -8.47 32.77 -40.07
N SER A 9 -7.67 32.62 -41.12
CA SER A 9 -6.94 31.38 -41.41
C SER A 9 -5.94 31.10 -40.29
N PHE A 10 -6.13 30.01 -39.56
CA PHE A 10 -5.12 29.47 -38.66
C PHE A 10 -4.13 28.63 -39.46
N ALA A 11 -2.96 29.20 -39.74
CA ALA A 11 -1.83 28.46 -40.29
C ALA A 11 -1.28 27.51 -39.22
N HIS A 12 -1.31 26.20 -39.48
CA HIS A 12 -0.61 25.20 -38.68
C HIS A 12 0.90 25.30 -38.95
N ALA A 13 1.64 25.91 -38.03
CA ALA A 13 3.10 25.82 -38.02
C ALA A 13 3.53 24.43 -37.55
N LYS A 14 4.08 23.62 -38.45
CA LYS A 14 4.73 22.34 -38.10
C LYS A 14 6.05 22.63 -37.39
N VAL A 15 6.10 22.47 -36.08
CA VAL A 15 7.36 22.47 -35.31
C VAL A 15 8.10 21.18 -35.62
N ALA A 16 9.19 21.29 -36.38
CA ALA A 16 10.11 20.19 -36.62
C ALA A 16 10.97 19.96 -35.37
N ILE A 17 10.78 18.82 -34.70
CA ILE A 17 11.60 18.40 -33.57
C ILE A 17 12.84 17.67 -34.14
N PRO A 18 14.07 18.18 -33.95
CA PRO A 18 15.26 17.44 -34.38
C PRO A 18 15.45 16.20 -33.48
N SER A 19 15.43 15.03 -34.11
CA SER A 19 15.72 13.74 -33.47
C SER A 19 17.20 13.68 -33.12
N THR A 20 17.56 14.12 -31.91
CA THR A 20 18.88 13.89 -31.34
C THR A 20 18.93 12.46 -30.80
N ARG A 21 19.59 11.57 -31.56
CA ARG A 21 19.91 10.22 -31.08
C ARG A 21 20.83 10.34 -29.86
N ILE A 22 20.29 10.08 -28.67
CA ILE A 22 21.12 9.83 -27.48
C ILE A 22 21.84 8.50 -27.71
N ALA A 23 23.14 8.57 -27.98
CA ALA A 23 24.01 7.40 -28.05
C ALA A 23 24.19 6.83 -26.64
N CYS A 24 23.49 5.74 -26.32
CA CYS A 24 23.77 4.94 -25.13
C CYS A 24 25.18 4.34 -25.25
N LYS A 25 26.13 4.85 -24.47
CA LYS A 25 27.45 4.22 -24.32
C LYS A 25 27.24 2.83 -23.73
N ARG A 26 27.61 1.80 -24.49
CA ARG A 26 27.66 0.40 -24.04
C ARG A 26 28.55 0.30 -22.81
N PHE A 27 27.99 -0.19 -21.71
CA PHE A 27 28.74 -0.65 -20.56
C PHE A 27 29.39 -1.99 -20.94
N SER A 28 30.71 -2.02 -21.04
CA SER A 28 31.47 -3.23 -21.32
C SER A 28 31.47 -4.13 -20.10
N SER A 29 30.67 -5.21 -20.15
CA SER A 29 30.67 -6.27 -19.16
C SER A 29 31.95 -7.08 -19.28
N SER A 30 32.82 -7.04 -18.27
CA SER A 30 33.93 -7.97 -18.15
C SER A 30 33.41 -9.35 -17.74
N THR A 31 33.72 -10.34 -18.56
CA THR A 31 33.75 -11.78 -18.30
C THR A 31 34.37 -12.10 -16.92
N GLY A 32 33.94 -13.07 -16.13
CA GLY A 32 32.92 -14.10 -16.30
C GLY A 32 32.86 -15.00 -15.06
N ASN A 33 31.94 -15.94 -15.05
CA ASN A 33 32.10 -17.18 -14.28
C ASN A 33 31.35 -18.31 -15.00
N THR A 34 32.10 -19.23 -15.57
CA THR A 34 31.62 -20.44 -16.23
C THR A 34 31.15 -21.43 -15.16
N ILE A 35 29.85 -21.70 -15.12
CA ILE A 35 29.29 -22.80 -14.34
C ILE A 35 29.40 -24.06 -15.20
N THR A 36 30.20 -25.03 -14.76
CA THR A 36 30.09 -26.41 -15.26
C THR A 36 29.14 -27.20 -14.35
N PRO A 37 28.30 -28.09 -14.91
CA PRO A 37 27.39 -28.95 -14.15
C PRO A 37 28.07 -30.28 -13.78
N LYS A 38 27.53 -30.93 -12.72
CA LYS A 38 28.03 -32.06 -11.91
C LYS A 38 28.54 -31.48 -10.58
N ASP A 39 27.83 -31.61 -9.46
CA ASP A 39 27.41 -32.89 -8.90
C ASP A 39 26.00 -32.90 -8.33
N GLU A 40 25.37 -34.03 -8.56
CA GLU A 40 24.00 -34.41 -8.29
C GLU A 40 23.83 -34.77 -6.80
N TYR A 41 22.75 -34.28 -6.19
CA TYR A 41 21.89 -35.06 -5.29
C TYR A 41 22.55 -35.72 -4.05
N SER A 42 22.53 -35.02 -2.92
CA SER A 42 22.16 -35.66 -1.65
C SER A 42 21.56 -34.61 -0.69
N GLY A 43 20.32 -34.87 -0.28
CA GLY A 43 19.43 -33.90 0.35
C GLY A 43 19.89 -33.38 1.71
N ARG A 44 19.80 -32.06 1.86
CA ARG A 44 19.41 -31.43 3.13
C ARG A 44 18.15 -30.63 2.88
N SER A 45 17.12 -30.94 3.64
CA SER A 45 15.77 -30.42 3.45
C SER A 45 15.67 -28.96 3.87
N ALA A 46 14.80 -28.21 3.18
CA ALA A 46 14.56 -26.78 3.39
C ALA A 46 14.11 -26.41 4.83
N TYR A 47 13.77 -27.39 5.69
CA TYR A 47 13.41 -27.13 7.09
C TYR A 47 14.61 -26.83 8.01
N GLU A 48 15.85 -27.20 7.65
CA GLU A 48 17.03 -26.97 8.51
C GLU A 48 17.67 -25.59 8.37
N ILE A 49 17.29 -24.82 7.34
CA ILE A 49 17.83 -23.48 7.09
C ILE A 49 17.22 -22.43 8.05
N GLY A 50 16.05 -22.73 8.65
CA GLY A 50 15.29 -21.78 9.47
C GLY A 50 15.86 -21.45 10.86
N ASN A 51 16.79 -22.25 11.39
CA ASN A 51 17.20 -22.14 12.80
C ASN A 51 18.54 -21.40 13.03
N LYS A 52 19.25 -20.97 11.97
CA LYS A 52 20.55 -20.28 12.13
C LYS A 52 20.50 -18.75 12.09
N ALA A 53 19.31 -18.16 12.04
CA ALA A 53 19.13 -16.70 11.94
C ALA A 53 19.03 -15.98 13.29
N LYS A 54 19.12 -16.68 14.43
CA LYS A 54 18.88 -16.08 15.76
C LYS A 54 20.14 -15.62 16.50
N GLU A 55 21.33 -15.77 15.90
CA GLU A 55 22.60 -15.57 16.61
C GLU A 55 23.56 -14.63 15.87
N ARG A 56 23.02 -13.52 15.36
CA ARG A 56 23.86 -12.35 15.01
C ARG A 56 23.62 -11.27 16.06
N VAL A 57 24.22 -11.49 17.22
CA VAL A 57 24.44 -10.44 18.23
C VAL A 57 25.34 -9.39 17.56
N HIS A 58 24.82 -8.18 17.37
CA HIS A 58 25.62 -7.05 16.94
C HIS A 58 26.53 -6.63 18.10
N PRO A 59 27.87 -6.67 17.98
CA PRO A 59 28.75 -6.09 18.99
C PRO A 59 28.81 -4.56 18.81
N SER A 60 28.98 -3.86 19.93
CA SER A 60 29.17 -2.40 20.07
C SER A 60 27.94 -1.51 19.85
N ALA A 61 27.06 -1.44 20.85
CA ALA A 61 26.27 -0.24 21.07
C ALA A 61 27.13 0.75 21.90
N SER A 62 27.59 1.82 21.25
CA SER A 62 28.29 2.91 21.93
C SER A 62 27.34 3.64 22.91
N PRO A 63 27.80 4.12 24.09
CA PRO A 63 26.94 4.64 25.17
C PRO A 63 26.16 5.94 24.92
N LEU A 64 26.10 6.47 23.68
CA LEU A 64 25.60 7.84 23.42
C LEU A 64 24.34 7.95 22.57
N HIS A 65 23.65 6.86 22.24
CA HIS A 65 22.28 6.97 21.75
C HIS A 65 21.33 6.59 22.88
N ARG A 66 20.80 7.61 23.57
CA ARG A 66 19.58 7.45 24.36
C ARG A 66 18.54 6.89 23.40
N VAL A 67 18.28 5.59 23.50
CA VAL A 67 17.15 4.99 22.79
C VAL A 67 15.94 5.70 23.35
N HIS A 68 15.38 6.64 22.58
CA HIS A 68 14.02 7.07 22.85
C HIS A 68 13.21 5.79 22.78
N GLU A 69 12.61 5.40 23.91
CA GLU A 69 11.59 4.37 23.95
C GLU A 69 10.65 4.60 22.76
N PRO A 70 10.28 3.57 21.99
CA PRO A 70 9.40 3.76 20.85
C PRO A 70 8.08 4.28 21.40
N VAL A 71 7.92 5.61 21.34
CA VAL A 71 6.68 6.28 21.64
C VAL A 71 5.66 5.62 20.72
N GLY A 72 4.65 4.98 21.29
CA GLY A 72 3.59 4.37 20.48
C GLY A 72 3.12 5.40 19.47
N GLU A 73 2.85 4.98 18.23
CA GLU A 73 2.42 5.89 17.14
C GLU A 73 1.30 6.85 17.61
N GLU A 74 0.45 6.40 18.54
CA GLU A 74 -0.63 7.15 19.17
C GLU A 74 -0.19 8.33 20.07
N ASP A 75 1.00 8.26 20.65
CA ASP A 75 1.58 9.27 21.54
C ASP A 75 2.58 10.19 20.84
N ALA A 76 2.81 9.98 19.54
CA ALA A 76 3.72 10.81 18.80
C ALA A 76 3.26 12.28 18.78
N PRO A 77 4.17 13.27 18.90
CA PRO A 77 3.82 14.69 18.95
C PRO A 77 3.01 15.21 17.76
N TRP A 78 3.14 14.55 16.61
CA TRP A 78 2.45 14.89 15.37
C TRP A 78 1.11 14.18 15.20
N THR A 79 0.73 13.29 16.11
CA THR A 79 -0.53 12.55 16.01
C THR A 79 -1.68 13.45 16.41
N PRO A 80 -2.59 13.81 15.48
CA PRO A 80 -3.71 14.68 15.80
C PRO A 80 -4.65 13.96 16.76
N LYS A 81 -4.93 14.60 17.90
CA LYS A 81 -5.93 14.14 18.86
C LYS A 81 -7.19 14.99 18.69
N SER A 82 -8.35 14.33 18.77
CA SER A 82 -9.64 15.01 18.82
C SER A 82 -9.78 15.83 20.11
N PHE A 83 -10.84 16.63 20.22
CA PHE A 83 -11.17 17.36 21.45
C PHE A 83 -11.41 16.43 22.66
N ILE A 84 -11.73 15.15 22.42
CA ILE A 84 -11.90 14.11 23.45
C ILE A 84 -10.54 13.48 23.83
N GLY A 85 -9.44 13.90 23.21
CA GLY A 85 -8.09 13.37 23.46
C GLY A 85 -7.77 12.06 22.72
N LYS A 86 -8.73 11.51 21.97
CA LYS A 86 -8.57 10.25 21.23
C LYS A 86 -8.04 10.48 19.82
N THR A 87 -7.21 9.56 19.32
CA THR A 87 -6.73 9.56 17.94
C THR A 87 -7.84 9.08 16.98
N PRO A 88 -7.76 9.42 15.67
CA PRO A 88 -8.70 8.91 14.68
C PRO A 88 -8.78 7.38 14.63
N GLN A 89 -7.66 6.69 14.81
CA GLN A 89 -7.61 5.22 14.84
C GLN A 89 -8.40 4.65 16.02
N GLN A 90 -8.24 5.24 17.21
CA GLN A 90 -8.98 4.85 18.41
C GLN A 90 -10.49 5.05 18.22
N LEU A 91 -10.91 6.17 17.64
CA LEU A 91 -12.33 6.46 17.39
C LEU A 91 -12.98 5.43 16.44
N VAL A 92 -12.28 4.98 15.41
CA VAL A 92 -12.80 3.94 14.49
C VAL A 92 -12.87 2.58 15.18
N HIS A 93 -11.92 2.27 16.07
CA HIS A 93 -11.91 1.02 16.82
C HIS A 93 -13.04 0.89 17.85
N GLU A 94 -13.57 2.02 18.35
CA GLU A 94 -14.74 2.03 19.24
C GLU A 94 -16.03 1.63 18.53
N VAL A 95 -16.12 1.84 17.21
CA VAL A 95 -17.29 1.45 16.43
C VAL A 95 -17.33 -0.08 16.28
N PRO A 96 -18.40 -0.77 16.71
CA PRO A 96 -18.50 -2.22 16.62
C PRO A 96 -18.58 -2.68 15.15
N PRO A 97 -18.15 -3.91 14.84
CA PRO A 97 -18.33 -4.49 13.52
C PRO A 97 -19.81 -4.58 13.12
N ILE A 98 -20.12 -4.28 11.87
CA ILE A 98 -21.46 -4.25 11.31
C ILE A 98 -21.82 -5.64 10.76
N PRO A 99 -22.91 -6.27 11.23
CA PRO A 99 -23.39 -7.54 10.68
C PRO A 99 -24.06 -7.31 9.32
N VAL A 100 -23.68 -8.11 8.33
CA VAL A 100 -24.29 -8.09 6.99
C VAL A 100 -24.77 -9.48 6.62
N ASN A 101 -25.97 -9.55 6.03
CA ASN A 101 -26.57 -10.79 5.53
C ASN A 101 -26.15 -11.06 4.09
N GLY A 102 -24.87 -11.36 3.85
CA GLY A 102 -24.36 -11.63 2.51
C GLY A 102 -22.86 -11.93 2.48
N ALA A 103 -22.41 -12.57 1.41
CA ALA A 103 -20.98 -12.81 1.17
C ALA A 103 -20.24 -11.56 0.69
N ARG A 104 -20.96 -10.52 0.26
CA ARG A 104 -20.40 -9.27 -0.23
C ARG A 104 -21.19 -8.08 0.31
N VAL A 105 -20.50 -6.98 0.61
CA VAL A 105 -21.11 -5.72 1.03
C VAL A 105 -20.62 -4.58 0.14
N SER A 106 -21.51 -3.67 -0.24
CA SER A 106 -21.15 -2.40 -0.85
C SER A 106 -20.98 -1.34 0.24
N CYS A 107 -19.86 -0.63 0.22
CA CYS A 107 -19.59 0.49 1.11
C CYS A 107 -19.29 1.74 0.28
N ASN A 108 -20.01 2.82 0.57
CA ASN A 108 -19.95 4.13 -0.09
C ASN A 108 -19.61 5.26 0.89
N GLY A 109 -19.27 4.93 2.14
CA GLY A 109 -18.86 5.89 3.17
C GLY A 109 -19.96 6.70 3.85
N GLY A 110 -21.22 6.32 3.71
CA GLY A 110 -22.32 6.95 4.46
C GLY A 110 -23.66 6.90 3.74
N PRO A 111 -24.68 7.62 4.25
CA PRO A 111 -26.01 7.65 3.63
C PRO A 111 -25.99 8.29 2.23
N ASN A 112 -25.13 9.28 2.03
CA ASN A 112 -25.00 10.00 0.76
C ASN A 112 -23.76 9.54 -0.01
N ARG A 113 -23.96 8.96 -1.20
CA ARG A 113 -22.87 8.51 -2.09
C ARG A 113 -21.88 9.61 -2.47
N ALA A 114 -22.31 10.87 -2.51
CA ALA A 114 -21.46 12.00 -2.89
C ALA A 114 -20.54 12.51 -1.76
N MET A 115 -20.84 12.20 -0.49
CA MET A 115 -20.09 12.71 0.66
C MET A 115 -19.17 11.68 1.31
N GLY A 116 -19.16 10.45 0.79
CA GLY A 116 -18.32 9.37 1.31
C GLY A 116 -17.09 9.14 0.43
N HIS A 117 -16.81 7.85 0.17
CA HIS A 117 -15.70 7.42 -0.68
C HIS A 117 -16.22 6.66 -1.92
N PRO A 118 -15.37 6.42 -2.93
CA PRO A 118 -15.75 5.61 -4.07
C PRO A 118 -16.36 4.27 -3.64
N GLU A 119 -17.45 3.86 -4.29
CA GLU A 119 -18.14 2.63 -3.93
C GLU A 119 -17.20 1.42 -4.09
N VAL A 120 -17.03 0.67 -3.00
CA VAL A 120 -16.24 -0.56 -3.00
C VAL A 120 -17.06 -1.73 -2.53
N TYR A 121 -16.72 -2.89 -3.06
CA TYR A 121 -17.35 -4.14 -2.73
C TYR A 121 -16.38 -5.04 -1.95
N LEU A 122 -16.66 -5.27 -0.68
CA LEU A 122 -15.83 -6.10 0.20
C LEU A 122 -16.35 -7.54 0.23
N ASN A 123 -15.44 -8.51 0.20
CA ASN A 123 -15.77 -9.94 0.34
C ASN A 123 -15.72 -10.35 1.82
N LEU A 124 -16.80 -10.96 2.31
CA LEU A 124 -17.03 -11.34 3.71
C LEU A 124 -16.98 -12.87 3.90
N ASP A 125 -16.07 -13.53 3.19
CA ASP A 125 -15.93 -14.99 3.26
C ASP A 125 -15.10 -15.47 4.45
N GLY A 126 -14.29 -14.59 5.05
CA GLY A 126 -13.50 -14.92 6.23
C GLY A 126 -14.30 -14.78 7.53
N GLU A 127 -13.86 -15.50 8.56
CA GLU A 127 -14.42 -15.44 9.92
C GLU A 127 -14.17 -14.08 10.59
N LYS A 128 -13.05 -13.43 10.26
CA LYS A 128 -12.66 -12.14 10.83
C LYS A 128 -13.41 -10.98 10.16
N PRO A 129 -13.85 -9.97 10.94
CA PRO A 129 -14.41 -8.76 10.38
C PRO A 129 -13.46 -8.08 9.40
N LYS A 130 -13.98 -7.69 8.24
CA LYS A 130 -13.22 -7.06 7.16
C LYS A 130 -13.39 -5.53 7.23
N PRO A 131 -12.30 -4.76 7.39
CA PRO A 131 -12.37 -3.31 7.37
C PRO A 131 -12.52 -2.77 5.95
N CYS A 132 -13.28 -1.68 5.79
CA CYS A 132 -13.27 -0.85 4.59
C CYS A 132 -11.95 -0.07 4.51
N PRO A 133 -11.24 -0.06 3.37
CA PRO A 133 -9.96 0.64 3.22
C PRO A 133 -10.09 2.16 3.32
N TYR A 134 -11.30 2.71 3.22
CA TYR A 134 -11.55 4.15 3.28
C TYR A 134 -12.09 4.57 4.65
N CYS A 135 -13.22 4.01 5.07
CA CYS A 135 -13.84 4.40 6.35
C CYS A 135 -13.23 3.71 7.57
N GLY A 136 -12.50 2.61 7.40
CA GLY A 136 -12.05 1.75 8.51
C GLY A 136 -13.17 0.97 9.21
N LEU A 137 -14.45 1.22 8.88
CA LEU A 137 -15.59 0.44 9.38
C LEU A 137 -15.44 -1.05 9.06
N ARG A 138 -15.78 -1.90 10.02
CA ARG A 138 -15.60 -3.35 9.95
C ARG A 138 -16.93 -4.01 9.63
N TYR A 139 -16.93 -4.97 8.71
CA TYR A 139 -18.10 -5.74 8.31
C TYR A 139 -17.86 -7.23 8.51
N PHE A 140 -18.88 -7.97 8.89
CA PHE A 140 -18.80 -9.43 8.99
C PHE A 140 -20.10 -10.08 8.51
N ASN A 141 -20.02 -11.32 8.08
CA ASN A 141 -21.18 -12.07 7.63
C ASN A 141 -21.88 -12.71 8.83
N ALA A 142 -23.09 -12.25 9.16
CA ALA A 142 -23.86 -12.75 10.29
C ALA A 142 -24.19 -14.26 10.17
N LYS A 143 -24.36 -14.77 8.95
CA LYS A 143 -24.69 -16.18 8.72
C LYS A 143 -23.50 -17.12 8.91
N LYS A 144 -22.27 -16.62 8.73
CA LYS A 144 -21.02 -17.41 8.81
C LYS A 144 -20.32 -17.29 10.16
N SER A 145 -20.80 -16.44 11.07
CA SER A 145 -20.11 -16.09 12.33
C SER A 145 -20.64 -16.84 13.56
N HIS A 146 -21.54 -17.81 13.36
CA HIS A 146 -21.99 -18.74 14.40
C HIS A 146 -21.20 -20.06 14.28
N HIS A 147 -20.09 -20.14 14.99
CA HIS A 147 -19.37 -21.39 15.31
C HIS A 147 -19.26 -21.52 16.82
#